data_AF-A0A8B5X1Y0-F1
#
_entry.id   AF-A0A8B5X1Y0-F1
#
_cell.length_a   1.000
_cell.length_b   1.000
_cell.length_c   1.000
_cell.angle_alpha   90.00
_cell.angle_beta   90.00
_cell.angle_gamma   90.00
#
_symmetry.space_group_name_H-M   'P 1'
#
loop_
_entity.id
_entity.type
_entity.pdbx_description
1 polymer ?
#
loop_
_entity_poly.entity_id
_entity_poly.type
_entity_poly.pdbx_seq_one_letter_code
_entity_poly.pdbx_strand_id
1 'polypeptide(L)'
;MPASVRKRLMRGEFETGEDVAALRHFIGLSQPKFADALRISVHTLRNWEQNRRRPEGPALALLRIAARHPRIILESLEPVA
;
A
#
# COMPACT_ATOMS: atom_id res chain seq x y z
N MET A 1 0.96 3.90 -12.86
CA MET A 1 0.32 4.90 -11.98
C MET A 1 0.74 6.31 -12.41
N PRO A 2 -0.19 7.24 -12.61
CA PRO A 2 0.13 8.64 -12.97
C PRO A 2 0.96 9.37 -11.91
N ALA A 3 1.81 10.31 -12.33
CA ALA A 3 2.69 11.06 -11.43
C ALA A 3 1.93 11.94 -10.42
N SER A 4 0.79 12.52 -10.84
CA SER A 4 -0.10 13.31 -9.97
C SER A 4 -0.68 12.46 -8.84
N VAL A 5 -1.17 11.26 -9.16
CA VAL A 5 -1.64 10.27 -8.19
C VAL A 5 -0.51 9.91 -7.24
N ARG A 6 0.68 9.55 -7.74
CA ARG A 6 1.83 9.23 -6.88
C ARG A 6 2.18 10.36 -5.91
N LYS A 7 2.22 11.62 -6.38
CA LYS A 7 2.51 12.80 -5.56
C LYS A 7 1.46 12.96 -4.44
N ARG A 8 0.19 12.71 -4.75
CA ARG A 8 -0.91 12.69 -3.77
C ARG A 8 -0.75 11.59 -2.72
N LEU A 9 -0.49 10.34 -3.14
CA LEU A 9 -0.30 9.22 -2.21
C LEU A 9 0.92 9.42 -1.30
N MET A 10 2.01 10.01 -1.82
CA MET A 10 3.18 10.41 -1.03
C MET A 10 2.85 11.45 0.04
N ARG A 11 1.73 12.20 -0.04
CA ARG A 11 1.27 13.09 1.04
C ARG A 11 0.40 12.37 2.06
N GLY A 12 -0.14 11.19 1.74
CA GLY A 12 -1.07 10.44 2.59
C GLY A 12 -2.52 10.64 2.22
N GLU A 13 -2.79 11.25 1.08
CA GLU A 13 -4.12 11.49 0.56
C GLU A 13 -4.58 10.24 -0.20
N PHE A 14 -5.13 9.25 0.51
CA PHE A 14 -5.78 8.08 -0.09
C PHE A 14 -7.30 8.30 -0.07
N GLU A 15 -7.88 8.56 -1.24
CA GLU A 15 -9.29 8.96 -1.40
C GLU A 15 -10.18 7.75 -1.63
N THR A 16 -9.65 6.74 -2.35
CA THR A 16 -10.39 5.54 -2.73
C THR A 16 -9.54 4.29 -2.57
N GLY A 17 -10.19 3.12 -2.57
CA GLY A 17 -9.54 1.82 -2.64
C GLY A 17 -8.69 1.63 -3.90
N GLU A 18 -9.06 2.29 -5.00
CA GLU A 18 -8.27 2.26 -6.24
C GLU A 18 -6.88 2.88 -6.04
N ASP A 19 -6.72 3.85 -5.12
CA ASP A 19 -5.42 4.41 -4.77
C ASP A 19 -4.50 3.36 -4.12
N VAL A 20 -5.07 2.52 -3.26
CA VAL A 20 -4.34 1.43 -2.59
C VAL A 20 -3.94 0.37 -3.63
N ALA A 21 -4.87 0.01 -4.52
CA ALA A 21 -4.59 -0.92 -5.62
C ALA A 21 -3.52 -0.37 -6.56
N ALA A 22 -3.62 0.90 -6.96
CA ALA A 22 -2.67 1.57 -7.83
C ALA A 22 -1.27 1.62 -7.22
N LEU A 23 -1.16 1.88 -5.92
CA LEU A 23 0.12 1.82 -5.20
C LEU A 23 0.71 0.40 -5.22
N ARG A 24 -0.10 -0.62 -4.90
CA ARG A 24 0.34 -2.01 -4.93
C ARG A 24 0.83 -2.41 -6.34
N HIS A 25 0.06 -2.06 -7.37
CA HIS A 25 0.41 -2.33 -8.76
C HIS A 25 1.69 -1.59 -9.18
N PHE A 26 1.88 -0.36 -8.72
CA PHE A 26 3.10 0.41 -8.96
C PHE A 26 4.34 -0.25 -8.34
N ILE A 27 4.20 -0.87 -7.15
CA ILE A 27 5.29 -1.61 -6.50
C ILE A 27 5.51 -2.98 -7.16
N GLY A 28 4.53 -3.49 -7.92
CA GLY A 28 4.63 -4.75 -8.65
C GLY A 28 4.33 -5.99 -7.80
N LEU A 29 3.56 -5.84 -6.71
CA LEU A 29 3.23 -6.93 -5.80
C LEU A 29 1.79 -7.46 -6.01
N SER A 30 1.63 -8.76 -5.79
CA SER A 30 0.31 -9.40 -5.65
C SER A 30 -0.34 -8.98 -4.33
N GLN A 31 -1.66 -9.15 -4.19
CA GLN A 31 -2.35 -8.86 -2.93
C GLN A 31 -1.73 -9.59 -1.72
N PRO A 32 -1.42 -10.91 -1.79
CA PRO A 32 -0.76 -11.60 -0.66
C PRO A 32 0.60 -11.02 -0.29
N LYS A 33 1.48 -10.77 -1.27
CA LYS A 33 2.82 -10.21 -1.00
C LYS A 33 2.74 -8.81 -0.43
N PHE A 34 1.87 -7.96 -0.96
CA PHE A 34 1.71 -6.60 -0.44
C PHE A 34 1.13 -6.58 0.97
N ALA A 35 0.15 -7.45 1.26
CA ALA A 35 -0.41 -7.58 2.60
C ALA A 35 0.64 -8.06 3.61
N ASP A 36 1.46 -9.04 3.23
CA ASP A 36 2.56 -9.55 4.06
C ASP A 36 3.63 -8.48 4.30
N ALA A 37 4.05 -7.75 3.26
CA ALA A 37 5.00 -6.64 3.36
C ALA A 37 4.54 -5.53 4.32
N LEU A 38 3.22 -5.31 4.41
CA LEU A 38 2.59 -4.34 5.32
C LEU A 38 2.17 -4.95 6.67
N ARG A 39 2.42 -6.24 6.90
CA ARG A 39 1.99 -7.00 8.09
C ARG A 39 0.49 -6.90 8.41
N ILE A 40 -0.34 -7.02 7.37
CA ILE A 40 -1.81 -7.07 7.48
C ILE A 40 -2.37 -8.32 6.81
N SER A 41 -3.62 -8.67 7.12
CA SER A 41 -4.30 -9.74 6.39
C SER A 41 -4.62 -9.34 4.95
N VAL A 42 -4.64 -10.32 4.03
CA VAL A 42 -5.12 -10.12 2.65
C VAL A 42 -6.58 -9.66 2.65
N HIS A 43 -7.37 -10.08 3.63
CA HIS A 43 -8.75 -9.64 3.81
C HIS A 43 -8.84 -8.14 4.10
N THR A 44 -7.96 -7.61 4.97
CA THR A 44 -7.84 -6.17 5.26
C THR A 44 -7.50 -5.39 3.98
N LEU A 45 -6.49 -5.84 3.23
CA LEU A 45 -6.11 -5.21 1.97
C LEU A 45 -7.27 -5.18 0.96
N ARG A 46 -7.98 -6.31 0.80
CA ARG A 46 -9.16 -6.39 -0.08
C ARG A 46 -10.27 -5.45 0.35
N ASN A 47 -10.53 -5.33 1.65
CA ASN A 47 -11.52 -4.39 2.16
C ASN A 47 -11.15 -2.94 1.83
N TRP A 48 -9.87 -2.58 1.84
CA TRP A 48 -9.41 -1.26 1.39
C TRP A 48 -9.56 -1.10 -0.12
N GLU A 49 -9.00 -2.00 -0.92
CA GLU A 49 -9.04 -1.90 -2.39
C GLU A 49 -10.48 -1.88 -2.95
N GLN A 50 -11.42 -2.56 -2.29
CA GLN A 50 -12.84 -2.59 -2.67
C GLN A 50 -13.68 -1.47 -2.04
N ASN A 51 -13.07 -0.47 -1.38
CA ASN A 51 -13.77 0.62 -0.68
C ASN A 51 -14.73 0.19 0.45
N ARG A 52 -14.63 -1.04 0.97
CA ARG A 52 -15.46 -1.49 2.11
C ARG A 52 -15.01 -0.91 3.45
N ARG A 53 -13.71 -0.60 3.55
CA ARG A 53 -13.08 0.08 4.70
C ARG A 53 -12.02 1.05 4.17
N ARG A 54 -11.64 2.03 4.99
CA ARG A 54 -10.52 2.93 4.68
C ARG A 54 -9.32 2.61 5.58
N PRO A 55 -8.08 2.78 5.09
CA PRO A 55 -6.90 2.70 5.93
C PRO A 55 -6.85 3.91 6.87
N GLU A 56 -6.52 3.68 8.13
CA GLU A 56 -6.49 4.70 9.18
C GLU A 56 -5.24 4.55 10.04
N GLY A 57 -4.85 5.62 10.76
CA GLY A 57 -3.77 5.58 11.74
C GLY A 57 -2.46 5.01 11.19
N PRO A 58 -1.86 3.98 11.84
CA PRO A 58 -0.61 3.36 11.41
C PRO A 58 -0.64 2.81 9.97
N ALA A 59 -1.78 2.30 9.51
CA ALA A 59 -1.91 1.77 8.14
C ALA A 59 -1.67 2.87 7.10
N LEU A 60 -2.19 4.08 7.34
CA LEU A 60 -1.98 5.22 6.44
C LEU A 60 -0.51 5.64 6.43
N ALA A 61 0.17 5.58 7.58
CA ALA A 61 1.61 5.85 7.66
C ALA A 61 2.43 4.83 6.84
N LEU A 62 2.10 3.54 6.94
CA LEU A 62 2.74 2.49 6.16
C LEU A 62 2.51 2.65 4.65
N LEU A 63 1.29 2.96 4.23
CA LEU A 63 0.97 3.22 2.82
C LEU A 63 1.71 4.45 2.28
N ARG A 64 1.91 5.49 3.09
CA ARG A 64 2.74 6.66 2.74
C ARG A 64 4.20 6.29 2.56
N ILE A 65 4.75 5.48 3.46
CA ILE A 65 6.11 4.97 3.35
C ILE A 65 6.25 4.16 2.06
N ALA A 66 5.29 3.28 1.77
CA ALA A 66 5.26 2.51 0.53
C ALA A 66 5.24 3.39 -0.74
N ALA A 67 4.48 4.49 -0.72
CA ALA A 67 4.44 5.44 -1.84
C ALA A 67 5.77 6.21 -2.03
N ARG A 68 6.46 6.53 -0.94
CA ARG A 68 7.72 7.29 -0.95
C ARG A 68 8.95 6.42 -1.22
N HIS A 69 9.00 5.25 -0.60
CA HIS A 69 10.15 4.34 -0.56
C HIS A 69 9.72 2.93 -0.97
N PRO A 70 9.29 2.71 -2.23
CA PRO A 70 8.77 1.41 -2.67
C PRO A 70 9.79 0.27 -2.56
N ARG A 71 11.10 0.56 -2.60
CA ARG A 71 12.17 -0.44 -2.44
C ARG A 71 12.17 -1.09 -1.05
N ILE A 72 11.92 -0.30 0.01
CA ILE A 72 11.86 -0.81 1.40
C ILE A 72 10.72 -1.83 1.56
N ILE A 73 9.63 -1.68 0.80
CA ILE A 73 8.49 -2.62 0.81
C ILE A 73 8.85 -3.94 0.10
N LEU A 74 9.75 -3.90 -0.88
CA LEU A 74 10.24 -5.12 -1.52
C LEU A 74 11.22 -5.85 -0.62
N GLU A 75 12.09 -5.12 0.08
CA GLU A 75 13.05 -5.64 1.05
C GLU A 75 12.37 -6.26 2.28
N SER A 76 11.20 -5.76 2.70
CA SER A 76 10.49 -6.30 3.87
C SER A 76 9.92 -7.71 3.68
N LEU A 77 9.98 -8.27 2.48
CA LEU A 77 9.63 -9.65 2.16
C LEU A 77 10.78 -10.64 2.41
N GLU A 78 12.00 -10.15 2.57
CA GLU A 78 13.13 -10.98 2.91
C GLU A 78 13.07 -11.37 4.40
N PRO A 79 13.38 -12.62 4.76
CA PRO A 79 13.48 -13.01 6.16
C PRO A 79 14.46 -12.12 6.91
N VAL A 80 14.06 -11.62 8.08
CA VAL A 80 15.03 -11.02 9.01
C VAL A 80 15.92 -12.16 9.49
N ALA A 81 17.20 -12.11 9.10
CA ALA A 81 18.23 -13.05 9.55
C ALA A 81 18.47 -12.97 11.06
#